data_AF-A0A4R2IHH4-F1
#
_entry.id   AF-A0A4R2IHH4-F1
#
_cell.length_a   1.000
_cell.length_b   1.000
_cell.length_c   1.000
_cell.angle_alpha   90.00
_cell.angle_beta   90.00
_cell.angle_gamma   90.00
#
_symmetry.space_group_name_H-M   'P 1'
#
loop_
_entity.id
_entity.type
_entity.pdbx_description
1 polymer ?
#
loop_
_entity_poly.entity_id
_entity_poly.type
_entity_poly.pdbx_seq_one_letter_code
_entity_poly.pdbx_strand_id
1 'polypeptide(L)'
;MVDMDKDAPLPGMTRAEQDLVHHYLRAVDLMGRLNPAHEPGRIPTIAVTHAAQALVSAARELVKALEAMVDRGEKEIYAPTLTRAMLLLDAQRRTERVLIQDKTEGG
;
A
#
# COMPACT_ATOMS: atom_id res chain seq x y z
N MET A 1 3.80 -13.80 16.39
CA MET A 1 3.17 -12.67 15.69
C MET A 1 2.19 -12.08 16.67
N VAL A 2 2.39 -10.85 17.12
CA VAL A 2 1.52 -10.24 18.15
C VAL A 2 0.13 -10.08 17.53
N ASP A 3 -0.89 -10.64 18.16
CA ASP A 3 -2.29 -10.35 17.85
C ASP A 3 -2.51 -8.85 18.10
N MET A 4 -2.33 -8.07 17.04
CA MET A 4 -2.60 -6.65 17.07
C MET A 4 -4.11 -6.49 16.92
N ASP A 5 -4.75 -6.10 18.02
CA ASP A 5 -6.19 -5.84 18.07
C ASP A 5 -6.57 -4.87 16.94
N LYS A 6 -7.35 -5.37 15.97
CA LYS A 6 -7.78 -4.61 14.80
C LYS A 6 -8.71 -3.45 15.16
N ASP A 7 -9.27 -3.48 16.37
CA ASP A 7 -10.14 -2.42 16.90
C ASP A 7 -9.37 -1.37 17.69
N ALA A 8 -8.04 -1.50 17.81
CA ALA A 8 -7.22 -0.47 18.44
C ALA A 8 -7.29 0.85 17.64
N PRO A 9 -7.37 2.01 18.32
CA PRO A 9 -7.43 3.30 17.64
C PRO A 9 -6.15 3.54 16.84
N LEU A 10 -6.30 4.23 15.70
CA LEU A 10 -5.16 4.68 14.92
C LEU A 10 -4.26 5.57 15.78
N PRO A 11 -2.93 5.44 15.66
CA PRO A 11 -2.00 6.32 16.36
C PRO A 11 -2.19 7.77 15.91
N GLY A 12 -1.81 8.72 16.78
CA GLY A 12 -1.77 10.14 16.42
C GLY A 12 -0.77 10.37 15.30
N MET A 13 -1.26 10.55 14.08
CA MET A 13 -0.47 10.83 12.89
C MET A 13 -0.74 12.25 12.42
N THR A 14 0.30 12.95 11.98
CA THR A 14 0.17 14.18 11.20
C THR A 14 -0.59 13.92 9.91
N ARG A 15 -1.07 14.98 9.26
CA ARG A 15 -1.76 14.84 7.97
C ARG A 15 -0.87 14.22 6.90
N ALA A 16 0.40 14.59 6.84
CA ALA A 16 1.31 14.06 5.83
C ALA A 16 1.65 12.58 6.04
N GLU A 17 1.77 12.13 7.30
CA GLU A 17 1.92 10.71 7.61
C GLU A 17 0.69 9.89 7.19
N GLN A 18 -0.51 10.44 7.41
CA GLN A 18 -1.75 9.82 6.93
C GLN A 18 -1.78 9.74 5.40
N ASP A 19 -1.42 10.82 4.71
CA ASP A 19 -1.37 10.86 3.25
C ASP A 19 -0.31 9.88 2.71
N LEU A 20 0.87 9.80 3.35
CA LEU A 20 1.93 8.84 3.05
C LEU A 20 1.42 7.39 3.15
N VAL A 21 0.81 7.01 4.28
CA VAL A 21 0.25 5.65 4.47
C VAL A 21 -0.88 5.39 3.47
N HIS A 22 -1.78 6.34 3.26
CA HIS A 22 -2.89 6.20 2.33
C HIS A 22 -2.41 5.96 0.89
N HIS A 23 -1.50 6.78 0.38
CA HIS A 23 -0.99 6.66 -0.97
C HIS A 23 -0.09 5.44 -1.15
N TYR A 24 0.66 5.04 -0.12
CA TYR A 24 1.41 3.79 -0.13
C TYR A 24 0.48 2.57 -0.26
N LEU A 25 -0.55 2.45 0.59
CA LEU A 25 -1.48 1.31 0.53
C LEU A 25 -2.29 1.30 -0.76
N ARG A 26 -2.63 2.47 -1.30
CA ARG A 26 -3.25 2.57 -2.63
C ARG A 26 -2.33 2.06 -3.73
N ALA A 27 -1.03 2.38 -3.69
CA ALA A 27 -0.06 1.86 -4.64
C ALA A 27 0.07 0.34 -4.53
N VAL A 28 0.10 -0.22 -3.31
CA VAL A 28 0.08 -1.67 -3.06
C VAL A 28 -1.16 -2.34 -3.67
N ASP A 29 -2.35 -1.79 -3.42
CA ASP A 29 -3.60 -2.33 -3.97
C ASP A 29 -3.60 -2.32 -5.52
N LEU A 30 -3.05 -1.27 -6.12
CA LEU A 30 -2.92 -1.16 -7.57
C LEU A 30 -1.88 -2.13 -8.15
N MET A 31 -0.75 -2.32 -7.47
CA MET A 31 0.22 -3.35 -7.84
C MET A 31 -0.39 -4.76 -7.75
N GLY A 32 -1.20 -5.03 -6.72
CA GLY A 32 -1.92 -6.30 -6.61
C GLY A 32 -2.89 -6.55 -7.76
N ARG A 33 -3.57 -5.51 -8.27
CA ARG A 33 -4.41 -5.61 -9.47
C ARG A 33 -3.64 -5.80 -10.77
N LEU A 34 -2.40 -5.32 -10.81
CA LEU A 34 -1.49 -5.53 -11.95
C LEU A 34 -0.85 -6.91 -11.94
N ASN A 35 -0.81 -7.59 -10.79
CA ASN A 35 -0.11 -8.84 -10.60
C ASN A 35 -0.84 -10.01 -11.30
N PRO A 36 -0.32 -10.52 -12.43
CA PRO A 36 -0.98 -11.62 -13.15
C PRO A 36 -0.90 -12.94 -12.39
N ALA A 37 -0.02 -13.09 -11.39
CA ALA A 37 0.07 -14.31 -10.59
C ALA A 37 -1.10 -14.43 -9.58
N HIS A 38 -1.81 -13.34 -9.30
CA HIS A 38 -2.88 -13.34 -8.31
C HIS A 38 -4.23 -13.82 -8.87
N GLU A 39 -4.56 -13.52 -10.12
CA GLU A 39 -5.82 -13.96 -10.76
C GLU A 39 -5.61 -15.18 -11.69
N PRO A 40 -6.37 -16.27 -11.52
CA PRO A 40 -6.34 -17.38 -12.45
C PRO A 40 -7.05 -17.01 -13.77
N GLY A 41 -6.41 -17.26 -14.90
CA GLY A 41 -7.02 -17.13 -16.22
C GLY A 41 -6.60 -15.90 -17.01
N ARG A 42 -7.55 -15.27 -17.72
CA ARG A 42 -7.29 -14.13 -18.63
C ARG A 42 -7.73 -12.81 -18.00
N ILE A 43 -6.83 -11.85 -17.95
CA ILE A 43 -7.09 -10.52 -17.40
C ILE A 43 -7.33 -9.55 -18.58
N PRO A 44 -8.42 -8.77 -18.59
CA PRO A 44 -8.65 -7.77 -19.64
C PRO A 44 -7.57 -6.68 -19.62
N THR A 45 -6.92 -6.44 -20.77
CA THR A 45 -5.84 -5.44 -20.89
C THR A 45 -6.27 -4.05 -20.45
N ILE A 46 -7.53 -3.65 -20.72
CA ILE A 46 -8.08 -2.34 -20.32
C ILE A 46 -8.06 -2.17 -18.79
N ALA A 47 -8.42 -3.22 -18.03
CA ALA A 47 -8.41 -3.18 -16.57
C ALA A 47 -6.98 -3.01 -16.04
N VAL A 48 -6.02 -3.72 -16.62
CA VAL A 48 -4.58 -3.59 -16.31
C VAL A 48 -4.09 -2.19 -16.65
N THR A 49 -4.47 -1.63 -17.79
CA THR A 49 -4.10 -0.27 -18.20
C THR A 49 -4.61 0.78 -17.21
N HIS A 50 -5.87 0.70 -16.79
CA HIS A 50 -6.42 1.62 -15.79
C HIS A 50 -5.71 1.51 -14.44
N ALA A 51 -5.39 0.28 -14.00
CA ALA A 51 -4.62 0.08 -12.77
C ALA A 51 -3.21 0.69 -12.87
N ALA A 52 -2.53 0.52 -14.01
CA ALA A 52 -1.21 1.09 -14.25
C ALA A 52 -1.23 2.63 -14.25
N GLN A 53 -2.22 3.24 -14.90
CA GLN A 53 -2.38 4.70 -14.91
C GLN A 53 -2.68 5.24 -13.51
N ALA A 54 -3.57 4.57 -12.78
CA ALA A 54 -3.86 4.93 -11.40
C ALA A 54 -2.64 4.79 -10.48
N LEU A 55 -1.75 3.82 -10.76
CA LEU A 55 -0.51 3.63 -10.00
C LEU A 55 0.43 4.84 -10.16
N VAL A 56 0.56 5.36 -11.39
CA VAL A 56 1.33 6.59 -11.65
C VAL A 56 0.79 7.76 -10.84
N SER A 57 -0.55 7.91 -10.78
CA SER A 57 -1.17 8.95 -9.95
C SER A 57 -0.89 8.74 -8.46
N ALA A 58 -1.03 7.51 -7.95
CA ALA A 58 -0.76 7.21 -6.55
C ALA A 58 0.70 7.47 -6.17
N ALA A 59 1.65 7.12 -7.03
CA ALA A 59 3.07 7.39 -6.83
C ALA A 59 3.38 8.89 -6.81
N ARG A 60 2.71 9.69 -7.66
CA ARG A 60 2.86 11.16 -7.64
C ARG A 60 2.37 11.78 -6.33
N GLU A 61 1.21 11.33 -5.83
CA GLU A 61 0.70 11.83 -4.55
C GLU A 61 1.56 11.37 -3.36
N LEU A 62 2.16 10.17 -3.45
CA LEU A 62 3.15 9.71 -2.47
C LEU A 62 4.38 10.63 -2.43
N VAL A 63 4.91 11.02 -3.60
CA VAL A 63 6.03 11.96 -3.70
C VAL A 63 5.64 13.31 -3.10
N LYS A 64 4.46 13.86 -3.43
CA LYS A 64 3.99 15.13 -2.85
C LYS A 64 3.87 15.08 -1.33
N ALA A 65 3.38 13.97 -0.76
CA ALA A 65 3.29 13.81 0.68
C ALA A 65 4.69 13.87 1.34
N LEU A 66 5.68 13.22 0.74
CA LEU A 66 7.07 13.23 1.21
C LEU A 66 7.72 14.61 1.02
N GLU A 67 7.51 15.27 -0.13
CA GLU A 67 7.98 16.65 -0.37
C GLU A 67 7.41 17.61 0.68
N ALA A 68 6.12 17.49 1.01
CA ALA A 68 5.51 18.31 2.06
C ALA A 68 6.11 18.06 3.46
N MET A 69 6.59 16.85 3.76
CA MET A 69 7.33 16.57 4.99
C MET A 69 8.71 17.25 4.98
N VAL A 70 9.44 17.11 3.86
CA VAL A 70 10.75 17.74 3.66
C VAL A 70 10.67 19.27 3.77
N ASP A 71 9.65 19.89 3.17
CA ASP A 71 9.44 21.34 3.19
C ASP A 71 9.17 21.87 4.61
N ARG A 72 8.60 21.04 5.49
CA ARG A 72 8.44 21.37 6.93
C ARG A 72 9.70 21.13 7.76
N GLY A 73 10.78 20.65 7.14
CA GLY A 73 12.05 20.34 7.80
C GLY A 73 12.08 18.97 8.48
N GLU A 74 11.10 18.09 8.22
CA GLU A 74 11.13 16.71 8.69
C GLU A 74 12.22 15.94 7.92
N LYS A 75 13.10 15.24 8.65
CA LYS A 75 14.26 14.53 8.07
C LYS A 75 14.13 13.01 8.14
N GLU A 76 13.23 12.51 8.96
CA GLU A 76 13.10 11.09 9.28
C GLU A 76 11.62 10.72 9.38
N ILE A 77 11.32 9.48 9.02
CA ILE A 77 10.01 8.87 9.18
C ILE A 77 10.08 7.94 10.39
N TYR A 78 9.17 8.10 11.34
CA TYR A 78 9.09 7.19 12.48
C TYR A 78 8.36 5.89 12.09
N ALA A 79 9.13 4.95 11.54
CA ALA A 79 8.63 3.69 10.99
C ALA A 79 7.74 2.86 11.94
N PRO A 80 7.96 2.78 13.26
CA PRO A 80 7.10 2.00 14.15
C PRO A 80 5.64 2.49 14.17
N THR A 81 5.40 3.81 14.20
CA THR A 81 4.04 4.37 14.17
C THR A 81 3.35 4.08 12.85
N LEU A 82 4.04 4.29 11.72
CA LEU A 82 3.45 4.04 10.40
C LEU A 82 3.18 2.55 10.18
N THR A 83 4.11 1.69 10.60
CA THR A 83 3.92 0.23 10.52
C THR A 83 2.69 -0.20 11.32
N ARG A 84 2.52 0.34 12.53
CA ARG A 84 1.33 0.06 13.35
C ARG A 84 0.05 0.52 12.64
N ALA A 85 0.04 1.74 12.10
CA ALA A 85 -1.12 2.26 11.36
C ALA A 85 -1.43 1.40 10.12
N MET A 86 -0.41 1.01 9.35
CA MET A 86 -0.57 0.15 8.19
C MET A 86 -1.17 -1.21 8.54
N LEU A 87 -0.70 -1.86 9.62
CA LEU A 87 -1.25 -3.13 10.08
C LEU A 87 -2.74 -3.02 10.47
N LEU A 88 -3.13 -1.95 11.17
CA LEU A 88 -4.54 -1.67 11.47
C LEU A 88 -5.38 -1.42 10.21
N LEU A 89 -4.77 -0.87 9.15
CA LEU A 89 -5.38 -0.68 7.83
C LEU A 89 -5.32 -1.92 6.93
N ASP A 90 -5.10 -3.09 7.53
CA ASP A 90 -5.09 -4.41 6.87
C ASP A 90 -3.99 -4.53 5.80
N ALA A 91 -2.87 -3.80 5.97
CA ALA A 91 -1.76 -3.79 5.01
C ALA A 91 -1.21 -5.18 4.71
N GLN A 92 -1.19 -6.09 5.69
CA GLN A 92 -0.71 -7.46 5.50
C GLN A 92 -1.50 -8.20 4.42
N ARG A 93 -2.84 -8.13 4.45
CA ARG A 93 -3.68 -8.76 3.41
C ARG A 93 -3.52 -8.06 2.06
N ARG A 94 -3.31 -6.75 2.05
CA ARG A 94 -3.12 -5.98 0.81
C ARG A 94 -1.80 -6.34 0.12
N THR A 95 -0.72 -6.46 0.88
CA THR A 95 0.61 -6.77 0.35
C THR A 95 0.74 -8.23 -0.11
N GLU A 96 -0.02 -9.17 0.46
CA GLU A 96 -0.11 -10.55 -0.04
C GLU A 96 -0.51 -10.64 -1.52
N ARG A 97 -1.30 -9.66 -2.02
CA ARG A 97 -1.72 -9.62 -3.43
C ARG A 97 -0.60 -9.21 -4.39
N VAL A 98 0.46 -8.60 -3.88
CA VAL A 98 1.62 -8.17 -4.68
C VAL A 98 2.62 -9.31 -4.85
N LEU A 99 2.64 -10.27 -3.93
CA LEU A 99 3.56 -11.40 -3.99
C LEU A 99 3.27 -12.29 -5.20
N ILE A 100 4.33 -12.75 -5.86
CA ILE A 100 4.22 -13.78 -6.90
C ILE A 100 4.03 -15.11 -6.17
N GLN A 101 2.84 -15.70 -6.32
CA GLN A 101 2.54 -17.01 -5.76
C GLN A 101 2.84 -18.07 -6.80
N ASP A 102 3.68 -19.04 -6.44
CA ASP A 102 3.78 -20.27 -7.21
C ASP A 102 2.56 -21.14 -6.88
N LYS A 103 1.52 -21.04 -7.72
CA LYS A 103 0.29 -21.85 -7.56
C LYS A 103 0.46 -23.27 -8.11
N THR A 104 1.67 -23.67 -8.52
CA THR A 104 1.94 -24.98 -9.13
C THR A 104 2.10 -26.11 -8.10
N GLU A 105 2.25 -25.80 -6.81
CA GLU A 105 2.39 -26.81 -5.74
C GLU A 105 1.07 -27.20 -5.04
N GLY A 106 -0.08 -26.74 -5.55
CA GLY A 106 -1.41 -27.01 -4.95
C GLY A 106 -2.33 -27.93 -5.76
N GLY A 107 -1.78 -28.97 -6.39
CA GLY A 107 -2.53 -30.03 -7.08
C GLY A 107 -2.87 -31.21 -6.17
#